data_AF-A0A1W1ED95-F1
#
_entry.id   AF-A0A1W1ED95-F1
#
_cell.length_a   1.000
_cell.length_b   1.000
_cell.length_c   1.000
_cell.angle_alpha   90.00
_cell.angle_beta   90.00
_cell.angle_gamma   90.00
#
_symmetry.space_group_name_H-M   'P 1'
#
loop_
_entity.id
_entity.type
_entity.pdbx_description
1 polymer ?
#
loop_
_entity_poly.entity_id
_entity_poly.type
_entity_poly.pdbx_seq_one_letter_code
_entity_poly.pdbx_strand_id
1 'polypeptide(L)'
;MSKTILHMALFVISLFLLSGCVSNNLNPSGEKRGTSNPWSQQTSDEEGENIDISDLDGNITESELGMVEMSDNNIVKRIPFPVAEYRGYSGVGKGTIKGSIYVKNSYGEKILGKGTRLYLNPATSYSNQWYQESYIGGAKMEKADSRLFNYLRFTASDSNGAYAFYGVPSGSYYLIGTVQCGTECGYDTPKSVRIATKVSVSGNNVVEQDLGRFVD
;
A
#
# COMPACT_ATOMS: atom_id res chain seq x y z
N MET A 1 1.66 45.36 -56.85
CA MET A 1 2.00 43.94 -56.87
C MET A 1 0.73 43.13 -56.65
N SER A 2 0.18 42.61 -57.74
CA SER A 2 -1.02 41.77 -57.81
C SER A 2 -0.88 40.98 -59.12
N LYS A 3 -1.43 39.75 -59.12
CA LYS A 3 -1.60 38.81 -60.25
C LYS A 3 -0.54 37.71 -60.40
N THR A 4 -0.74 36.60 -59.69
CA THR A 4 -0.50 35.24 -60.20
C THR A 4 -1.50 34.27 -59.55
N ILE A 5 -2.78 34.58 -59.71
CA ILE A 5 -3.84 33.56 -59.74
C ILE A 5 -4.11 33.33 -61.22
N LEU A 6 -4.40 32.09 -61.60
CA LEU A 6 -4.62 31.60 -62.96
C LEU A 6 -3.33 31.07 -63.59
N HIS A 7 -3.04 29.79 -63.38
CA HIS A 7 -2.82 28.80 -64.45
C HIS A 7 -3.01 27.42 -63.82
N MET A 8 -3.81 26.60 -64.49
CA MET A 8 -3.84 25.14 -64.37
C MET A 8 -4.74 24.51 -63.29
N ALA A 9 -6.00 24.94 -63.28
CA ALA A 9 -7.10 23.98 -63.18
C ALA A 9 -7.15 23.14 -64.47
N LEU A 10 -6.45 22.00 -64.55
CA LEU A 10 -6.71 20.92 -65.53
C LEU A 10 -5.89 19.65 -65.21
N PHE A 11 -6.30 18.96 -64.15
CA PHE A 11 -6.05 17.53 -63.81
C PHE A 11 -6.89 17.27 -62.54
N VAL A 12 -8.23 17.31 -62.53
CA VAL A 12 -9.19 16.53 -63.33
C VAL A 12 -8.79 15.05 -63.38
N ILE A 13 -9.44 14.29 -62.49
CA ILE A 13 -9.73 12.85 -62.57
C ILE A 13 -8.59 11.93 -62.12
N SER A 14 -8.55 11.62 -60.83
CA SER A 14 -8.47 10.24 -60.30
C SER A 14 -8.44 10.29 -58.76
N LEU A 15 -9.16 9.36 -58.12
CA LEU A 15 -9.34 9.18 -56.67
C LEU A 15 -10.54 9.90 -56.02
N PHE A 16 -11.68 9.85 -56.70
CA PHE A 16 -12.94 9.42 -56.07
C PHE A 16 -13.14 7.93 -56.39
N LEU A 17 -13.99 7.23 -55.62
CA LEU A 17 -14.22 5.76 -55.52
C LEU A 17 -13.34 5.18 -54.40
N LEU A 18 -13.83 4.95 -53.18
CA LEU A 18 -14.81 3.92 -52.85
C LEU A 18 -15.65 4.32 -51.61
N SER A 19 -16.80 4.96 -51.83
CA SER A 19 -17.93 4.94 -50.89
C SER A 19 -18.95 3.94 -51.43
N GLY A 20 -18.80 2.67 -51.03
CA GLY A 20 -19.73 1.59 -51.37
C GLY A 20 -20.71 1.36 -50.23
N CYS A 21 -21.92 1.90 -50.37
CA CYS A 21 -23.09 1.43 -49.64
C CYS A 21 -23.63 0.18 -50.35
N VAL A 22 -23.72 -0.96 -49.65
CA VAL A 22 -24.61 -2.06 -50.03
C VAL A 22 -25.68 -2.14 -48.95
N SER A 23 -26.93 -1.93 -49.36
CA SER A 23 -28.11 -2.19 -48.56
C SER A 23 -28.46 -3.67 -48.68
N ASN A 24 -28.62 -4.37 -47.55
CA ASN A 24 -29.44 -5.57 -47.51
C ASN A 24 -30.67 -5.29 -46.65
N ASN A 25 -31.80 -5.42 -47.34
CA ASN A 25 -33.17 -5.32 -46.86
C ASN A 25 -33.50 -6.57 -46.04
N LEU A 26 -33.85 -6.45 -44.75
CA LEU A 26 -34.53 -7.52 -44.03
C LEU A 26 -35.59 -6.96 -43.06
N ASN A 27 -36.79 -7.47 -43.31
CA ASN A 27 -38.10 -7.31 -42.70
C ASN A 27 -38.11 -7.65 -41.17
N PRO A 28 -38.90 -6.96 -40.32
CA PRO A 28 -39.00 -7.30 -38.91
C PRO A 28 -40.22 -8.21 -38.64
N SER A 29 -39.98 -9.50 -38.46
CA SER A 29 -40.90 -10.36 -37.69
C SER A 29 -40.23 -11.67 -37.27
N GLY A 30 -40.10 -11.87 -35.95
CA GLY A 30 -40.05 -13.20 -35.32
C GLY A 30 -38.69 -13.72 -34.84
N GLU A 31 -38.57 -13.83 -33.51
CA GLU A 31 -37.85 -14.87 -32.73
C GLU A 31 -36.31 -14.86 -32.51
N LYS A 32 -35.95 -14.37 -31.31
CA LYS A 32 -35.07 -14.97 -30.27
C LYS A 32 -33.76 -15.68 -30.68
N ARG A 33 -32.61 -15.05 -30.42
CA ARG A 33 -31.56 -15.48 -29.43
C ARG A 33 -30.35 -14.55 -29.48
N GLY A 34 -29.80 -14.26 -28.30
CA GLY A 34 -28.99 -13.08 -28.00
C GLY A 34 -27.61 -12.96 -28.66
N THR A 35 -27.27 -11.71 -28.97
CA THR A 35 -25.91 -11.21 -29.20
C THR A 35 -25.58 -10.18 -28.11
N SER A 36 -24.49 -10.39 -27.38
CA SER A 36 -23.81 -9.34 -26.62
C SER A 36 -22.41 -9.12 -27.19
N ASN A 37 -22.12 -7.89 -27.61
CA ASN A 37 -20.78 -7.37 -27.82
C ASN A 37 -20.36 -6.70 -26.49
N PRO A 38 -19.17 -6.98 -25.91
CA PRO A 38 -18.98 -6.97 -24.46
C PRO A 38 -18.38 -5.67 -23.89
N TRP A 39 -18.75 -4.50 -24.42
CA TRP A 39 -18.14 -3.22 -24.00
C TRP A 39 -19.08 -2.01 -23.92
N SER A 40 -20.38 -2.20 -23.70
CA SER A 40 -21.24 -1.09 -23.29
C SER A 40 -22.52 -1.57 -22.63
N GLN A 41 -22.81 -0.98 -21.46
CA GLN A 41 -24.01 -1.12 -20.63
C GLN A 41 -23.93 -2.18 -19.52
N GLN A 42 -23.38 -1.78 -18.37
CA GLN A 42 -24.16 -1.58 -17.15
C GLN A 42 -23.24 -1.14 -16.00
N THR A 43 -23.16 0.18 -15.81
CA THR A 43 -22.89 0.79 -14.51
C THR A 43 -24.18 0.76 -13.72
N SER A 44 -24.35 -0.27 -12.90
CA SER A 44 -25.18 -0.32 -11.68
C SER A 44 -25.45 -1.79 -11.39
N ASP A 45 -24.64 -2.36 -10.49
CA ASP A 45 -25.02 -3.33 -9.46
C ASP A 45 -23.75 -4.09 -9.04
N GLU A 46 -23.25 -3.71 -7.86
CA GLU A 46 -22.54 -4.54 -6.88
C GLU A 46 -21.55 -5.62 -7.35
N GLU A 47 -20.38 -5.23 -7.86
CA GLU A 47 -19.15 -6.01 -7.59
C GLU A 47 -18.03 -5.01 -7.36
N GLY A 48 -17.56 -4.91 -6.10
CA GLY A 48 -16.34 -4.20 -5.80
C GLY A 48 -15.21 -4.79 -6.65
N GLU A 49 -14.23 -3.98 -7.04
CA GLU A 49 -12.96 -4.53 -7.47
C GLU A 49 -12.49 -5.48 -6.38
N ASN A 50 -12.64 -6.77 -6.63
CA ASN A 50 -12.06 -7.83 -5.84
C ASN A 50 -10.57 -7.72 -6.14
N ILE A 51 -9.89 -6.81 -5.44
CA ILE A 51 -8.42 -6.77 -5.42
C ILE A 51 -8.02 -8.17 -5.02
N ASP A 52 -7.41 -8.89 -5.95
CA ASP A 52 -6.99 -10.26 -5.73
C ASP A 52 -5.89 -10.25 -4.66
N ILE A 53 -6.30 -10.60 -3.45
CA ILE A 53 -5.44 -10.73 -2.27
C ILE A 53 -4.88 -12.17 -2.20
N SER A 54 -5.04 -13.00 -3.23
CA SER A 54 -4.44 -14.35 -3.28
C SER A 54 -2.92 -14.35 -3.10
N ASP A 55 -2.27 -13.25 -3.47
CA ASP A 55 -0.82 -13.05 -3.38
C ASP A 55 -0.37 -12.46 -2.03
N LEU A 56 -1.31 -12.14 -1.13
CA LEU A 56 -0.97 -12.11 0.29
C LEU A 56 -0.77 -13.56 0.70
N ASP A 57 0.48 -14.01 0.60
CA ASP A 57 0.95 -15.15 1.37
C ASP A 57 0.32 -15.03 2.76
N GLY A 58 -0.52 -16.00 3.13
CA GLY A 58 -1.15 -16.13 4.46
C GLY A 58 -0.13 -16.30 5.60
N ASN A 59 1.13 -15.99 5.30
CA ASN A 59 2.32 -16.04 6.09
C ASN A 59 2.95 -14.63 6.15
N ILE A 60 2.13 -13.56 6.25
CA ILE A 60 2.53 -12.43 7.09
C ILE A 60 2.70 -13.04 8.47
N THR A 61 3.89 -13.56 8.74
CA THR A 61 4.13 -14.26 9.98
C THR A 61 3.81 -13.28 11.10
N GLU A 62 2.87 -13.68 11.94
CA GLU A 62 2.52 -13.01 13.19
C GLU A 62 3.77 -12.73 14.08
N SER A 63 4.93 -13.30 13.71
CA SER A 63 6.29 -13.04 14.20
C SER A 63 7.01 -11.79 13.65
N GLU A 64 6.40 -10.96 12.79
CA GLU A 64 6.97 -9.63 12.45
C GLU A 64 6.34 -8.51 13.30
N LEU A 65 5.10 -8.74 13.78
CA LEU A 65 4.40 -7.89 14.75
C LEU A 65 4.38 -8.45 16.19
N GLY A 66 4.93 -9.64 16.42
CA GLY A 66 5.41 -10.17 17.69
C GLY A 66 6.87 -10.62 17.49
N MET A 67 7.82 -10.47 18.41
CA MET A 67 8.29 -11.60 19.22
C MET A 67 9.52 -11.17 20.03
N VAL A 68 9.53 -11.50 21.32
CA VAL A 68 10.63 -12.21 22.00
C VAL A 68 9.94 -13.29 22.84
N GLU A 69 10.34 -14.55 22.70
CA GLU A 69 9.82 -15.64 23.54
C GLU A 69 10.56 -15.65 24.88
N MET A 70 9.88 -15.19 25.93
CA MET A 70 10.22 -15.51 27.33
C MET A 70 8.93 -15.76 28.13
N SER A 71 8.89 -16.96 28.74
CA SER A 71 7.98 -17.50 29.76
C SER A 71 6.46 -17.23 29.66
N ASP A 72 5.68 -18.32 29.62
CA ASP A 72 4.24 -18.37 29.86
C ASP A 72 3.84 -17.89 31.26
N ASN A 73 3.83 -16.58 31.48
CA ASN A 73 3.01 -16.00 32.56
C ASN A 73 2.47 -14.64 32.12
N ASN A 74 1.25 -14.70 31.57
CA ASN A 74 0.32 -13.62 31.28
C ASN A 74 0.43 -12.96 29.89
N ILE A 75 -0.22 -13.59 28.90
CA ILE A 75 -0.54 -12.96 27.61
C ILE A 75 -1.47 -11.77 27.90
N VAL A 76 -1.05 -10.56 27.55
CA VAL A 76 -1.83 -9.35 27.79
C VAL A 76 -3.06 -9.33 26.89
N LYS A 77 -4.24 -9.23 27.51
CA LYS A 77 -5.51 -9.13 26.78
C LYS A 77 -5.62 -7.81 26.05
N ARG A 78 -6.16 -7.86 24.83
CA ARG A 78 -6.42 -6.65 24.06
C ARG A 78 -7.71 -5.98 24.50
N ILE A 79 -7.72 -4.65 24.46
CA ILE A 79 -8.97 -3.91 24.57
C ILE A 79 -9.88 -4.24 23.37
N PRO A 80 -11.21 -4.05 23.48
CA PRO A 80 -12.10 -4.16 22.33
C PRO A 80 -11.69 -3.24 21.18
N PHE A 81 -11.83 -3.70 19.94
CA PHE A 81 -11.43 -2.92 18.76
C PHE A 81 -12.25 -1.62 18.63
N PRO A 82 -11.62 -0.43 18.70
CA PRO A 82 -12.31 0.86 18.77
C PRO A 82 -12.70 1.35 17.38
N VAL A 83 -13.78 0.81 16.81
CA VAL A 83 -14.23 1.08 15.43
C VAL A 83 -14.29 2.59 15.12
N ALA A 84 -14.77 3.41 16.06
CA ALA A 84 -14.91 4.85 15.86
C ALA A 84 -13.57 5.57 15.60
N GLU A 85 -12.49 5.15 16.25
CA GLU A 85 -11.16 5.77 16.08
C GLU A 85 -10.56 5.45 14.71
N TYR A 86 -10.85 4.27 14.17
CA TYR A 86 -10.32 3.82 12.89
C TYR A 86 -11.04 4.42 11.67
N ARG A 87 -12.27 4.91 11.82
CA ARG A 87 -13.07 5.50 10.72
C ARG A 87 -12.37 6.65 9.99
N GLY A 88 -11.53 7.43 10.68
CA GLY A 88 -10.80 8.54 10.06
C GLY A 88 -9.61 8.12 9.18
N TYR A 89 -9.21 6.86 9.27
CA TYR A 89 -8.03 6.32 8.58
C TYR A 89 -8.37 5.51 7.33
N SER A 90 -9.66 5.25 7.07
CA SER A 90 -10.12 4.62 5.83
C SER A 90 -10.01 5.58 4.64
N GLY A 91 -9.62 5.05 3.48
CA GLY A 91 -9.55 5.79 2.22
C GLY A 91 -8.15 6.28 1.86
N VAL A 92 -8.04 7.08 0.79
CA VAL A 92 -6.76 7.58 0.28
C VAL A 92 -6.56 9.02 0.72
N GLY A 93 -5.39 9.30 1.31
CA GLY A 93 -4.99 10.65 1.68
C GLY A 93 -4.10 11.32 0.64
N LYS A 94 -3.44 12.41 1.04
CA LYS A 94 -2.51 13.18 0.18
C LYS A 94 -1.11 13.30 0.77
N GLY A 95 -0.91 12.82 2.00
CA GLY A 95 0.37 12.88 2.68
C GLY A 95 1.38 11.86 2.14
N THR A 96 2.65 12.15 2.36
CA THR A 96 3.76 11.21 2.09
C THR A 96 4.61 11.09 3.34
N ILE A 97 5.02 9.87 3.70
CA ILE A 97 6.01 9.61 4.74
C ILE A 97 7.14 8.83 4.08
N LYS A 98 8.38 9.30 4.19
CA LYS A 98 9.54 8.63 3.59
C LYS A 98 10.77 8.78 4.47
N GLY A 99 11.76 7.94 4.25
CA GLY A 99 13.02 7.96 5.00
C GLY A 99 13.81 6.69 4.76
N SER A 100 14.74 6.37 5.68
CA SER A 100 15.49 5.12 5.65
C SER A 100 15.25 4.27 6.91
N ILE A 101 15.19 2.95 6.75
CA ILE A 101 15.16 2.00 7.87
C ILE A 101 16.55 1.41 8.12
N TYR A 102 17.00 1.45 9.37
CA TYR A 102 18.30 0.89 9.77
C TYR A 102 18.38 0.60 11.27
N VAL A 103 19.35 -0.21 11.64
CA VAL A 103 19.79 -0.36 13.03
C VAL A 103 21.22 0.17 13.13
N LYS A 104 21.57 0.80 14.25
CA LYS A 104 22.95 1.19 14.56
C LYS A 104 23.59 0.13 15.45
N ASN A 105 24.74 -0.41 15.05
CA ASN A 105 25.53 -1.26 15.94
C ASN A 105 26.16 -0.46 17.09
N SER A 106 26.86 -1.16 17.99
CA SER A 106 27.58 -0.56 19.11
C SER A 106 28.66 0.44 18.68
N TYR A 107 29.15 0.36 17.44
CA TYR A 107 30.11 1.29 16.84
C TYR A 107 29.44 2.48 16.12
N GLY A 108 28.10 2.51 16.07
CA GLY A 108 27.32 3.56 15.42
C GLY A 108 27.15 3.40 13.90
N GLU A 109 27.64 2.30 13.32
CA GLU A 109 27.47 1.99 11.90
C GLU A 109 26.02 1.62 11.60
N LYS A 110 25.50 2.03 10.43
CA LYS A 110 24.13 1.74 10.02
C LYS A 110 24.05 0.42 9.27
N ILE A 111 23.33 -0.54 9.84
CA ILE A 111 22.89 -1.77 9.17
C ILE A 111 21.51 -1.50 8.56
N LEU A 112 21.45 -1.43 7.24
CA LEU A 112 20.26 -1.04 6.50
C LEU A 112 19.23 -2.18 6.45
N GLY A 113 17.96 -1.87 6.70
CA GLY A 113 16.87 -2.82 6.47
C GLY A 113 16.52 -2.89 4.99
N LYS A 114 17.27 -3.66 4.20
CA LYS A 114 17.10 -3.77 2.74
C LYS A 114 15.92 -4.67 2.39
N GLY A 115 15.05 -4.23 1.48
CA GLY A 115 13.94 -5.06 0.98
C GLY A 115 12.90 -5.45 2.04
N THR A 116 12.93 -4.82 3.22
CA THR A 116 12.07 -5.21 4.34
C THR A 116 10.70 -4.56 4.21
N ARG A 117 9.66 -5.26 4.68
CA ARG A 117 8.30 -4.74 4.70
C ARG A 117 8.14 -3.80 5.90
N LEU A 118 7.56 -2.63 5.64
CA LEU A 118 7.22 -1.65 6.67
C LEU A 118 5.70 -1.51 6.73
N TYR A 119 5.20 -1.13 7.90
CA TYR A 119 3.79 -0.92 8.16
C TYR A 119 3.54 0.48 8.75
N LEU A 120 2.45 1.11 8.33
CA LEU A 120 1.82 2.21 9.05
C LEU A 120 0.55 1.70 9.73
N ASN A 121 0.55 1.70 11.05
CA ASN A 121 -0.61 1.36 11.88
C ASN A 121 -1.20 2.64 12.47
N PRO A 122 -2.48 2.99 12.22
CA PRO A 122 -3.11 4.16 12.82
C PRO A 122 -2.94 4.22 14.34
N ALA A 123 -2.54 5.38 14.86
CA ALA A 123 -2.34 5.60 16.28
C ALA A 123 -3.67 5.81 17.02
N THR A 124 -4.34 4.71 17.32
CA THR A 124 -5.57 4.59 18.13
C THR A 124 -5.26 4.06 19.53
N SER A 125 -6.23 4.08 20.45
CA SER A 125 -6.14 3.42 21.76
C SER A 125 -5.69 1.95 21.66
N TYR A 126 -6.13 1.24 20.64
CA TYR A 126 -5.78 -0.17 20.38
C TYR A 126 -4.30 -0.35 20.03
N SER A 127 -3.81 0.44 19.08
CA SER A 127 -2.39 0.43 18.69
C SER A 127 -1.47 0.99 19.78
N ASN A 128 -1.97 1.95 20.59
CA ASN A 128 -1.23 2.50 21.72
C ASN A 128 -1.01 1.42 22.79
N GLN A 129 -2.03 0.60 23.09
CA GLN A 129 -1.87 -0.56 23.99
C GLN A 129 -0.76 -1.49 23.46
N TRP A 130 -0.79 -1.82 22.17
CA TRP A 130 0.27 -2.62 21.55
C TRP A 130 1.67 -2.00 21.71
N TYR A 131 1.77 -0.71 21.46
CA TYR A 131 3.05 -0.01 21.56
C TYR A 131 3.58 -0.02 22.99
N GLN A 132 2.74 0.25 23.99
CA GLN A 132 3.15 0.29 25.39
C GLN A 132 3.47 -1.12 25.93
N GLU A 133 2.53 -2.06 25.79
CA GLU A 133 2.65 -3.37 26.43
C GLU A 133 3.66 -4.26 25.70
N SER A 134 3.64 -4.28 24.36
CA SER A 134 4.45 -5.21 23.57
C SER A 134 5.75 -4.60 23.05
N TYR A 135 5.69 -3.41 22.46
CA TYR A 135 6.90 -2.83 21.85
C TYR A 135 7.86 -2.27 22.91
N ILE A 136 7.35 -1.46 23.84
CA ILE A 136 8.14 -0.91 24.95
C ILE A 136 8.28 -1.92 26.09
N GLY A 137 7.17 -2.52 26.52
CA GLY A 137 7.14 -3.43 27.67
C GLY A 137 7.62 -4.86 27.40
N GLY A 138 7.78 -5.25 26.13
CA GLY A 138 8.23 -6.60 25.76
C GLY A 138 7.21 -7.72 26.00
N ALA A 139 5.98 -7.39 26.41
CA ALA A 139 4.97 -8.39 26.70
C ALA A 139 4.39 -9.02 25.42
N LYS A 140 4.06 -10.31 25.52
CA LYS A 140 3.23 -10.98 24.51
C LYS A 140 1.78 -10.55 24.71
N MET A 141 1.09 -10.24 23.62
CA MET A 141 -0.33 -9.89 23.62
C MET A 141 -1.16 -10.94 22.90
N GLU A 142 -2.46 -10.95 23.18
CA GLU A 142 -3.43 -11.71 22.39
C GLU A 142 -3.33 -11.34 20.90
N LYS A 143 -3.86 -12.21 20.03
CA LYS A 143 -3.95 -11.94 18.60
C LYS A 143 -4.74 -10.65 18.35
N ALA A 144 -4.29 -9.85 17.37
CA ALA A 144 -5.00 -8.66 16.96
C ALA A 144 -6.34 -9.02 16.29
N ASP A 145 -7.34 -8.17 16.49
CA ASP A 145 -8.62 -8.23 15.78
C ASP A 145 -8.37 -8.08 14.28
N SER A 146 -8.95 -8.96 13.47
CA SER A 146 -8.71 -9.00 12.03
C SER A 146 -9.13 -7.72 11.31
N ARG A 147 -10.04 -6.93 11.88
CA ARG A 147 -10.44 -5.63 11.31
C ARG A 147 -9.29 -4.64 11.24
N LEU A 148 -8.22 -4.82 12.04
CA LEU A 148 -7.02 -3.99 11.99
C LEU A 148 -6.39 -3.99 10.59
N PHE A 149 -6.38 -5.14 9.90
CA PHE A 149 -5.72 -5.30 8.61
C PHE A 149 -6.31 -4.38 7.52
N ASN A 150 -7.58 -3.99 7.63
CA ASN A 150 -8.23 -3.05 6.72
C ASN A 150 -7.66 -1.62 6.81
N TYR A 151 -6.90 -1.31 7.86
CA TYR A 151 -6.36 0.02 8.12
C TYR A 151 -4.83 0.07 8.11
N LEU A 152 -4.17 -1.09 8.02
CA LEU A 152 -2.72 -1.14 7.84
C LEU A 152 -2.37 -0.72 6.43
N ARG A 153 -1.35 0.13 6.31
CA ARG A 153 -0.67 0.36 5.03
C ARG A 153 0.68 -0.31 5.09
N PHE A 154 1.16 -0.79 3.96
CA PHE A 154 2.50 -1.35 3.85
C PHE A 154 3.25 -0.78 2.66
N THR A 155 4.57 -0.82 2.77
CA THR A 155 5.52 -0.56 1.68
C THR A 155 6.73 -1.45 1.90
N ALA A 156 7.65 -1.51 0.94
CA ALA A 156 8.94 -2.16 1.12
C ALA A 156 10.06 -1.12 0.98
N SER A 157 11.14 -1.30 1.73
CA SER A 157 12.35 -0.53 1.50
C SER A 157 13.12 -1.04 0.27
N ASP A 158 13.94 -0.19 -0.31
CA ASP A 158 14.83 -0.55 -1.41
C ASP A 158 16.14 -1.21 -0.90
N SER A 159 17.10 -1.42 -1.80
CA SER A 159 18.43 -1.97 -1.49
C SER A 159 19.29 -1.07 -0.59
N ASN A 160 18.91 0.19 -0.42
CA ASN A 160 19.56 1.17 0.45
C ASN A 160 18.76 1.39 1.74
N GLY A 161 17.70 0.61 1.97
CA GLY A 161 16.82 0.79 3.12
C GLY A 161 15.90 2.01 3.01
N ALA A 162 15.87 2.70 1.87
CA ALA A 162 14.98 3.84 1.66
C ALA A 162 13.56 3.35 1.41
N TYR A 163 12.57 4.01 1.99
CA TYR A 163 11.16 3.64 1.86
C TYR A 163 10.28 4.88 1.69
N ALA A 164 9.09 4.70 1.12
CA ALA A 164 8.06 5.73 1.06
C ALA A 164 6.65 5.13 1.14
N PHE A 165 5.80 5.79 1.92
CA PHE A 165 4.36 5.62 1.94
C PHE A 165 3.71 6.81 1.25
N TYR A 166 2.91 6.55 0.23
CA TYR A 166 2.16 7.56 -0.51
C TYR A 166 0.67 7.50 -0.17
N GLY A 167 -0.04 8.60 -0.43
CA GLY A 167 -1.49 8.65 -0.25
C GLY A 167 -1.93 8.44 1.20
N VAL A 168 -1.13 8.90 2.17
CA VAL A 168 -1.38 8.70 3.59
C VAL A 168 -2.44 9.72 4.07
N PRO A 169 -3.57 9.27 4.67
CA PRO A 169 -4.54 10.17 5.30
C PRO A 169 -3.91 11.00 6.41
N SER A 170 -4.43 12.20 6.63
CA SER A 170 -4.00 13.00 7.77
C SER A 170 -4.29 12.27 9.08
N GLY A 171 -3.33 12.27 10.00
CA GLY A 171 -3.45 11.53 11.25
C GLY A 171 -2.10 11.18 11.84
N SER A 172 -2.13 10.41 12.92
CA SER A 172 -0.94 9.87 13.57
C SER A 172 -0.88 8.36 13.38
N TYR A 173 0.33 7.83 13.25
CA TYR A 173 0.60 6.44 12.93
C TYR A 173 1.79 5.94 13.74
N TYR A 174 1.82 4.64 13.97
CA TYR A 174 3.03 3.91 14.28
C TYR A 174 3.64 3.40 12.98
N LEU A 175 4.83 3.90 12.66
CA LEU A 175 5.68 3.40 11.60
C LEU A 175 6.51 2.25 12.16
N ILE A 176 6.39 1.07 11.55
CA ILE A 176 6.91 -0.18 12.06
C ILE A 176 7.70 -0.87 10.96
N GLY A 177 8.83 -1.48 11.31
CA GLY A 177 9.61 -2.31 10.39
C GLY A 177 10.58 -3.20 11.15
N THR A 178 11.17 -4.15 10.43
CA THR A 178 12.13 -5.11 10.99
C THR A 178 13.41 -5.08 10.19
N VAL A 179 14.54 -5.03 10.87
CA VAL A 179 15.88 -5.16 10.26
C VAL A 179 16.46 -6.49 10.69
N GLN A 180 16.87 -7.31 9.73
CA GLN A 180 17.68 -8.49 10.02
C GLN A 180 19.09 -8.04 10.34
N CYS A 181 19.62 -8.44 11.49
CA CYS A 181 20.98 -8.13 11.85
C CYS A 181 21.68 -9.35 12.47
N GLY A 182 22.89 -9.65 12.02
CA GLY A 182 23.70 -10.77 12.52
C GLY A 182 24.90 -10.30 13.33
N THR A 183 26.06 -10.86 12.97
CA THR A 183 27.35 -10.62 13.63
C THR A 183 27.76 -9.15 13.64
N GLU A 184 27.36 -8.39 12.63
CA GLU A 184 27.59 -6.95 12.51
C GLU A 184 26.87 -6.11 13.57
N CYS A 185 25.83 -6.66 14.20
CA CYS A 185 25.19 -6.12 15.41
C CYS A 185 25.67 -6.80 16.71
N GLY A 186 26.64 -7.71 16.65
CA GLY A 186 27.11 -8.45 17.82
C GLY A 186 26.26 -9.68 18.19
N TYR A 187 25.43 -10.19 17.27
CA TYR A 187 24.67 -11.42 17.49
C TYR A 187 25.37 -12.64 16.87
N ASP A 188 25.41 -13.76 17.61
CA ASP A 188 25.97 -15.03 17.13
C ASP A 188 25.17 -15.63 15.96
N THR A 189 23.87 -15.33 15.90
CA THR A 189 22.95 -15.72 14.83
C THR A 189 22.13 -14.53 14.38
N PRO A 190 21.72 -14.44 13.10
CA PRO A 190 20.82 -13.39 12.63
C PRO A 190 19.56 -13.25 13.51
N LYS A 191 19.25 -12.01 13.91
CA LYS A 191 18.05 -11.66 14.68
C LYS A 191 17.22 -10.62 13.93
N SER A 192 15.90 -10.80 14.04
CA SER A 192 14.91 -9.80 13.64
C SER A 192 14.86 -8.68 14.67
N VAL A 193 15.40 -7.51 14.34
CA VAL A 193 15.33 -6.32 15.17
C VAL A 193 14.10 -5.50 14.76
N ARG A 194 13.02 -5.60 15.53
CA ARG A 194 11.81 -4.78 15.34
C ARG A 194 12.06 -3.35 15.79
N ILE A 195 11.53 -2.40 15.03
CA ILE A 195 11.62 -0.95 15.27
C ILE A 195 10.24 -0.36 15.05
N ALA A 196 9.77 0.48 15.97
CA ALA A 196 8.55 1.25 15.84
C ALA A 196 8.76 2.68 16.35
N THR A 197 8.21 3.65 15.62
CA THR A 197 8.17 5.05 16.04
C THR A 197 6.82 5.67 15.71
N LYS A 198 6.41 6.70 16.46
CA LYS A 198 5.19 7.44 16.16
C LYS A 198 5.51 8.56 15.17
N VAL A 199 4.66 8.72 14.15
CA VAL A 199 4.78 9.75 13.11
C VAL A 199 3.41 10.36 12.83
N SER A 200 3.37 11.64 12.45
CA SER A 200 2.13 12.33 12.10
C SER A 200 2.25 13.01 10.75
N VAL A 201 1.17 12.98 9.97
CA VAL A 201 1.09 13.64 8.67
C VAL A 201 -0.19 14.48 8.61
N SER A 202 -0.10 15.64 7.96
CA SER A 202 -1.22 16.57 7.81
C SER A 202 -1.33 17.04 6.36
N GLY A 203 -2.55 17.11 5.85
CA GLY A 203 -2.86 17.53 4.49
C GLY A 203 -2.09 16.74 3.43
N ASN A 204 -1.33 17.45 2.62
CA ASN A 204 -0.49 16.94 1.54
C ASN A 204 1.01 17.02 1.85
N ASN A 205 1.38 17.14 3.12
CA ASN A 205 2.78 17.30 3.50
C ASN A 205 3.60 16.04 3.24
N VAL A 206 4.88 16.24 2.96
CA VAL A 206 5.91 15.21 2.94
C VAL A 206 6.64 15.22 4.27
N VAL A 207 6.64 14.09 4.96
CA VAL A 207 7.33 13.89 6.24
C VAL A 207 8.57 13.04 6.00
N GLU A 208 9.73 13.59 6.33
CA GLU A 208 11.00 12.87 6.38
C GLU A 208 11.13 12.22 7.76
N GLN A 209 11.11 10.89 7.83
CA GLN A 209 11.18 10.13 9.07
C GLN A 209 12.11 8.93 8.88
N ASP A 210 13.33 9.00 9.41
CA ASP A 210 14.14 7.78 9.53
C ASP A 210 13.52 6.83 10.57
N LEU A 211 13.56 5.53 10.28
CA LEU A 211 13.19 4.47 11.21
C LEU A 211 14.45 3.74 11.65
N GLY A 212 15.04 4.20 12.75
CA GLY A 212 16.22 3.51 13.28
C GLY A 212 16.38 3.60 14.78
N ARG A 213 17.13 2.64 15.32
CA ARG A 213 17.51 2.56 16.74
C ARG A 213 18.89 1.93 16.88
N PHE A 214 19.50 2.07 18.06
CA PHE A 214 20.67 1.28 18.42
C PHE A 214 20.25 -0.16 18.78
N VAL A 215 21.10 -1.14 18.48
CA VAL A 215 21.05 -2.42 19.19
C VAL A 215 21.60 -2.22 20.59
N ASP A 216 20.93 -2.82 21.56
CA ASP A 216 21.39 -2.95 22.93
C ASP A 216 22.29 -4.19 23.08
#